data_AF-A0A8I1KPE1-F1
#
_entry.id   AF-A0A8I1KPE1-F1
#
_cell.length_a   1.000
_cell.length_b   1.000
_cell.length_c   1.000
_cell.angle_alpha   90.00
_cell.angle_beta   90.00
_cell.angle_gamma   90.00
#
_symmetry.space_group_name_H-M   'P 1'
#
loop_
_entity.id
_entity.type
_entity.pdbx_description
1 polymer ?
#
loop_
_entity_poly.entity_id
_entity_poly.type
_entity_poly.pdbx_seq_one_letter_code
_entity_poly.pdbx_strand_id
1 'polypeptide(L)'
;MGLSDRIWGEVVAFGIATNIAACIMAVYIQKYELMINDLANILFLIIISITFLKMKINKCVALGFTLVVIEKGIKAGYDFYTHDYYSVSWSLAIIVFCIYEMKKYYIVEF
;
A
#
# COMPACT_ATOMS: atom_id res chain seq x y z
N MET A 1 24.88 2.90 0.24
CA MET A 1 23.60 3.24 -0.41
C MET A 1 23.91 3.90 -1.73
N GLY A 2 23.44 3.31 -2.83
CA GLY A 2 23.61 3.87 -4.17
C GLY A 2 22.67 5.06 -4.40
N LEU A 3 22.88 5.79 -5.50
CA LEU A 3 21.99 6.88 -5.93
C LEU A 3 20.53 6.41 -6.06
N SER A 4 20.33 5.17 -6.52
CA SER A 4 19.02 4.52 -6.63
C SER A 4 18.32 4.37 -5.28
N ASP A 5 19.04 3.97 -4.22
CA ASP A 5 18.46 3.79 -2.89
C ASP A 5 18.00 5.12 -2.29
N ARG A 6 18.77 6.19 -2.56
CA ARG A 6 18.46 7.54 -2.06
C ARG A 6 17.22 8.11 -2.74
N ILE A 7 17.14 8.00 -4.07
CA ILE A 7 15.97 8.45 -4.84
C ILE A 7 14.73 7.66 -4.40
N TRP A 8 14.84 6.33 -4.22
CA TRP A 8 13.73 5.53 -3.74
C TRP A 8 13.24 5.97 -2.36
N GLY A 9 14.17 6.20 -1.41
CA GLY A 9 13.83 6.69 -0.08
C GLY A 9 13.08 8.03 -0.12
N GLU A 10 13.53 8.97 -0.95
CA GLU A 10 12.88 10.27 -1.14
C GLU A 10 11.48 10.14 -1.75
N VAL A 11 11.30 9.29 -2.77
CA VAL A 11 9.99 9.04 -3.40
C VAL A 11 9.00 8.43 -2.40
N VAL A 12 9.43 7.44 -1.61
CA VAL A 12 8.54 6.83 -0.62
C VAL A 12 8.21 7.80 0.50
N ALA A 13 9.19 8.57 1.00
CA ALA A 13 8.95 9.59 2.02
C ALA A 13 7.94 10.66 1.53
N PHE A 14 8.09 11.11 0.28
CA PHE A 14 7.15 12.02 -0.35
C PHE A 14 5.75 11.41 -0.49
N GLY A 15 5.65 10.14 -0.91
CA GLY A 15 4.40 9.41 -0.98
C GLY A 15 3.70 9.30 0.38
N ILE A 16 4.44 9.02 1.45
CA ILE A 16 3.89 8.96 2.81
C ILE A 16 3.39 10.35 3.23
N ALA A 17 4.20 11.40 3.06
CA ALA A 17 3.83 12.76 3.46
C ALA A 17 2.56 13.26 2.75
N THR A 18 2.44 13.00 1.44
CA THR A 18 1.27 13.38 0.65
C THR A 18 0.00 12.63 1.08
N ASN A 19 0.09 11.32 1.36
CA ASN A 19 -1.06 10.56 1.87
C ASN A 19 -1.44 10.98 3.30
N ILE A 20 -0.47 11.39 4.15
CA ILE A 20 -0.78 11.94 5.48
C ILE A 20 -1.59 13.23 5.33
N ALA A 21 -1.15 14.15 4.46
CA ALA A 21 -1.88 15.39 4.21
C ALA A 21 -3.29 15.13 3.66
N ALA A 22 -3.41 14.20 2.70
CA ALA A 22 -4.71 13.79 2.16
C ALA A 22 -5.62 13.18 3.24
N CYS A 23 -5.08 12.33 4.10
CA CYS A 23 -5.80 11.72 5.21
C CYS A 23 -6.33 12.78 6.19
N ILE A 24 -5.52 13.78 6.56
CA ILE A 24 -5.94 14.89 7.43
C ILE A 24 -7.07 15.69 6.77
N MET A 25 -6.93 16.00 5.47
CA MET A 25 -7.96 16.70 4.71
C MET A 25 -9.25 15.87 4.63
N ALA A 26 -9.16 14.56 4.44
CA ALA A 26 -10.30 13.64 4.40
C ALA A 26 -11.07 13.62 5.72
N VAL A 27 -10.36 13.63 6.86
CA VAL A 27 -10.97 13.78 8.20
C VAL A 27 -11.68 15.12 8.32
N TYR A 28 -11.03 16.21 7.91
CA TYR A 28 -11.60 17.56 7.99
C TYR A 28 -12.92 17.70 7.22
N ILE A 29 -13.01 17.11 6.02
CA ILE A 29 -14.21 17.11 5.18
C ILE A 29 -15.17 15.95 5.47
N GLN A 30 -14.91 15.14 6.51
CA GLN A 30 -15.70 13.98 6.93
C GLN A 30 -15.88 12.90 5.84
N LYS A 31 -14.92 12.76 4.92
CA LYS A 31 -14.89 11.69 3.91
C LYS A 31 -14.09 10.50 4.43
N TYR A 32 -14.70 9.69 5.29
CA TYR A 32 -14.02 8.58 5.97
C TYR A 32 -13.57 7.45 5.03
N GLU A 33 -14.26 7.22 3.92
CA GLU A 33 -13.83 6.26 2.90
C GLU A 33 -12.48 6.67 2.29
N LEU A 34 -12.31 7.97 2.00
CA LEU A 34 -11.06 8.52 1.49
C LEU A 34 -9.94 8.42 2.54
N MET A 35 -10.27 8.72 3.81
CA MET A 35 -9.35 8.59 4.94
C MET A 35 -8.82 7.15 5.08
N ILE A 36 -9.68 6.15 5.03
CA ILE A 36 -9.30 4.73 5.13
C ILE A 36 -8.38 4.32 3.98
N ASN A 37 -8.68 4.78 2.76
CA ASN A 37 -7.85 4.52 1.60
C ASN A 37 -6.45 5.16 1.71
N ASP A 38 -6.36 6.38 2.23
CA ASP A 38 -5.08 7.08 2.43
C ASP A 38 -4.25 6.40 3.53
N LEU A 39 -4.90 5.95 4.62
CA LEU A 39 -4.27 5.12 5.65
C LEU A 39 -3.72 3.80 5.09
N ALA A 40 -4.49 3.12 4.24
CA ALA A 40 -4.04 1.89 3.59
C ALA A 40 -2.87 2.13 2.64
N ASN A 41 -2.86 3.27 1.93
CA ASN A 41 -1.73 3.67 1.09
C ASN A 41 -0.47 3.97 1.91
N ILE A 42 -0.59 4.67 3.05
CA ILE A 42 0.52 4.90 3.97
C ILE A 42 1.07 3.56 4.46
N LEU A 43 0.19 2.66 4.90
CA LEU A 43 0.58 1.33 5.37
C LEU A 43 1.31 0.56 4.27
N PHE A 44 0.78 0.56 3.04
CA PHE A 44 1.43 -0.06 1.88
C PHE A 44 2.84 0.50 1.66
N LEU A 45 3.01 1.83 1.63
CA LEU A 45 4.31 2.48 1.44
C LEU A 45 5.34 2.15 2.54
N ILE A 46 4.89 2.05 3.79
CA ILE A 46 5.75 1.63 4.91
C ILE A 46 6.21 0.18 4.72
N ILE A 47 5.28 -0.72 4.39
CA ILE A 47 5.58 -2.15 4.24
C ILE A 47 6.54 -2.37 3.07
N ILE A 48 6.32 -1.74 1.90
CA ILE A 48 7.25 -1.89 0.78
C ILE A 48 8.63 -1.34 1.13
N SER A 49 8.73 -0.24 1.88
CA SER A 49 10.01 0.31 2.34
C SER A 49 10.76 -0.69 3.22
N ILE A 50 10.05 -1.35 4.13
CA ILE A 50 10.62 -2.37 5.00
C ILE A 50 11.10 -3.57 4.16
N THR A 51 10.29 -4.03 3.21
CA THR A 51 10.63 -5.16 2.34
C THR A 51 11.86 -4.87 1.48
N PHE A 52 11.96 -3.67 0.90
CA PHE A 52 13.13 -3.25 0.13
C PHE A 52 14.40 -3.10 0.98
N LEU A 53 14.29 -2.58 2.21
CA LEU A 53 15.46 -2.36 3.09
C LEU A 53 15.94 -3.64 3.79
N LYS A 54 15.04 -4.54 4.18
CA LYS A 54 15.37 -5.70 5.02
C LYS A 54 15.39 -7.04 4.27
N MET A 55 14.86 -7.11 3.04
CA MET A 55 14.74 -8.34 2.21
C MET A 55 14.13 -9.57 2.92
N LYS A 56 13.49 -9.39 4.09
CA LYS A 56 12.88 -10.47 4.85
C LYS A 56 11.54 -9.98 5.38
N ILE A 57 10.48 -10.50 4.77
CA ILE A 57 9.12 -10.36 5.28
C ILE A 57 9.07 -11.14 6.60
N ASN A 58 8.41 -10.60 7.60
CA ASN A 58 8.14 -11.30 8.85
C ASN A 58 6.62 -11.37 9.04
N LYS A 59 6.15 -12.09 10.06
CA LYS A 59 4.71 -12.21 10.34
C LYS A 59 3.99 -10.85 10.40
N CYS A 60 4.59 -9.82 10.99
CA CYS A 60 3.97 -8.49 11.09
C CYS A 60 3.86 -7.79 9.72
N VAL A 61 4.89 -7.87 8.88
CA VAL A 61 4.88 -7.30 7.52
C VAL A 61 3.88 -8.05 6.64
N ALA A 62 3.79 -9.39 6.77
CA ALA A 62 2.79 -10.20 6.08
C ALA A 62 1.36 -9.85 6.49
N LEU A 63 1.11 -9.65 7.79
CA LEU A 63 -0.19 -9.14 8.27
C LEU A 63 -0.52 -7.76 7.68
N GLY A 64 0.46 -6.88 7.61
CA GLY A 64 0.32 -5.59 6.94
C GLY A 64 -0.10 -5.72 5.48
N PHE A 65 0.56 -6.59 4.71
CA PHE A 65 0.20 -6.86 3.32
C PHE A 65 -1.24 -7.38 3.19
N THR A 66 -1.65 -8.31 4.07
CA THR A 66 -3.02 -8.83 4.09
C THR A 66 -4.05 -7.72 4.34
N LEU A 67 -3.79 -6.81 5.28
CA LEU A 67 -4.69 -5.67 5.53
C LEU A 67 -4.83 -4.76 4.30
N VAL A 68 -3.71 -4.46 3.62
CA VAL A 68 -3.73 -3.68 2.37
C VAL A 68 -4.54 -4.40 1.28
N VAL A 69 -4.38 -5.71 1.13
CA VAL A 69 -5.13 -6.50 0.13
C VAL A 69 -6.64 -6.46 0.41
N ILE A 70 -7.06 -6.59 1.67
CA ILE A 70 -8.48 -6.54 2.03
C ILE A 70 -9.07 -5.17 1.71
N GLU A 71 -8.40 -4.09 2.13
CA GLU A 71 -8.89 -2.72 1.89
C GLU A 71 -8.97 -2.41 0.39
N LYS A 72 -7.92 -2.71 -0.37
CA LYS A 72 -7.91 -2.50 -1.82
C LYS A 72 -8.91 -3.40 -2.55
N GLY A 73 -9.20 -4.59 -2.03
CA GLY A 73 -10.22 -5.48 -2.57
C GLY A 73 -11.63 -4.87 -2.43
N ILE A 74 -11.95 -4.35 -1.24
CA ILE A 74 -13.22 -3.65 -1.00
C ILE A 74 -13.33 -2.42 -1.91
N LYS A 75 -12.26 -1.62 -1.97
CA LYS A 75 -12.22 -0.43 -2.82
C LYS A 75 -12.36 -0.76 -4.30
N ALA A 76 -11.66 -1.78 -4.81
CA ALA A 76 -11.81 -2.23 -6.19
C ALA A 76 -13.25 -2.64 -6.51
N GLY A 77 -13.94 -3.30 -5.57
CA GLY A 77 -15.36 -3.64 -5.74
C GLY A 77 -16.26 -2.39 -5.82
N TYR A 78 -16.01 -1.40 -4.95
CA TYR A 78 -16.74 -0.13 -4.96
C TYR A 78 -16.48 0.69 -6.23
N ASP A 79 -15.22 0.82 -6.63
CA ASP A 79 -14.80 1.55 -7.83
C ASP A 79 -15.35 0.88 -9.10
N PHE A 80 -15.40 -0.45 -9.11
CA PHE A 80 -16.02 -1.20 -10.21
C PHE A 80 -17.52 -0.93 -10.30
N TYR A 81 -18.22 -0.91 -9.17
CA TYR A 81 -19.65 -0.58 -9.10
C TYR A 81 -19.94 0.86 -9.56
N THR A 82 -19.05 1.80 -9.25
CA THR A 82 -19.17 3.21 -9.65
C THR A 82 -18.58 3.51 -11.05
N HIS A 83 -18.13 2.49 -11.78
CA HIS A 83 -17.55 2.57 -13.12
C HIS A 83 -16.22 3.36 -13.21
N ASP A 84 -15.49 3.47 -12.10
CA ASP A 84 -14.12 4.02 -12.07
C ASP A 84 -13.07 2.92 -12.31
N TYR A 85 -12.96 2.50 -13.57
CA TYR A 85 -12.06 1.42 -13.96
C TYR A 85 -10.56 1.75 -13.80
N TYR A 86 -10.21 3.04 -13.75
CA TYR A 86 -8.83 3.45 -13.51
C TYR A 86 -8.43 3.12 -12.07
N SER A 87 -9.27 3.50 -11.10
CA SER A 87 -9.04 3.21 -9.68
C SER A 87 -9.11 1.71 -9.37
N VAL A 88 -9.97 0.96 -10.08
CA VAL A 88 -9.97 -0.52 -10.04
C VAL A 88 -8.61 -1.08 -10.46
N SER A 89 -8.08 -0.63 -11.59
CA SER A 89 -6.80 -1.14 -12.13
C SER A 89 -5.65 -0.89 -11.16
N TRP A 90 -5.63 0.29 -10.53
CA TRP A 90 -4.63 0.63 -9.52
C TRP A 90 -4.72 -0.25 -8.27
N SER A 91 -5.94 -0.47 -7.76
CA SER A 91 -6.18 -1.33 -6.60
C SER A 91 -5.78 -2.79 -6.87
N LEU A 92 -6.08 -3.30 -8.07
CA LEU A 92 -5.66 -4.63 -8.50
C LEU A 92 -4.13 -4.76 -8.61
N ALA A 93 -3.44 -3.75 -9.13
CA ALA A 93 -1.98 -3.75 -9.22
C ALA A 93 -1.33 -3.86 -7.83
N ILE A 94 -1.85 -3.12 -6.84
CA ILE A 94 -1.39 -3.21 -5.45
C ILE A 94 -1.65 -4.60 -4.88
N ILE A 95 -2.84 -5.17 -5.07
CA ILE A 95 -3.19 -6.52 -4.60
C ILE A 95 -2.21 -7.57 -5.16
N VAL A 96 -1.99 -7.56 -6.48
CA VAL A 96 -1.09 -8.49 -7.15
C VAL A 96 0.34 -8.36 -6.61
N PHE A 97 0.82 -7.12 -6.42
CA PHE A 97 2.13 -6.87 -5.84
C PHE A 97 2.24 -7.44 -4.42
N CYS A 98 1.26 -7.18 -3.55
CA CYS A 98 1.24 -7.69 -2.17
C CYS A 98 1.28 -9.23 -2.14
N ILE A 99 0.48 -9.90 -2.98
CA ILE A 99 0.45 -11.36 -3.07
C ILE A 99 1.80 -11.90 -3.57
N TYR A 100 2.40 -11.25 -4.57
CA TYR A 100 3.69 -11.66 -5.12
C TYR A 100 4.81 -11.59 -4.08
N GLU A 101 4.90 -10.48 -3.35
CA GLU A 101 5.89 -10.31 -2.28
C GLU A 101 5.66 -11.30 -1.14
N MET A 102 4.41 -11.49 -0.70
CA MET A 102 4.08 -12.52 0.31
C MET A 102 4.43 -13.94 -0.16
N LYS A 103 4.23 -14.28 -1.43
CA LYS A 103 4.58 -15.60 -1.97
C LYS A 103 6.09 -15.87 -1.91
N LYS A 104 6.93 -14.87 -2.16
CA LYS A 104 8.38 -15.01 -2.00
C LYS A 104 8.76 -15.38 -0.56
N TYR A 105 8.08 -14.81 0.43
CA TYR A 105 8.32 -15.12 1.83
C TYR A 105 8.03 -16.57 2.17
N TYR A 106 6.86 -17.09 1.76
CA TYR A 106 6.47 -18.48 2.02
C TYR A 106 7.39 -19.50 1.32
N ILE A 107 8.11 -19.11 0.26
CA ILE A 107 9.10 -19.98 -0.41
C ILE A 107 10.43 -20.04 0.36
N VAL A 108 10.76 -19.06 1.21
CA VAL A 108 12.06 -18.96 1.91
C VAL A 108 12.05 -19.65 3.29
N GLU A 109 10.88 -20.04 3.82
CA GLU A 109 10.74 -20.72 5.11
C GLU A 109 10.66 -22.27 5.02
N PHE A 110 10.84 -22.88 3.84
CA PHE A 110 10.95 -24.33 3.64
C PHE A 110 12.35 -24.73 3.15
#